data_AF-A0A941TEI7-F1
#
_entry.id   AF-A0A941TEI7-F1
#
_cell.length_a   1.000
_cell.length_b   1.000
_cell.length_c   1.000
_cell.angle_alpha   90.00
_cell.angle_beta   90.00
_cell.angle_gamma   90.00
#
_symmetry.space_group_name_H-M   'P 1'
#
loop_
_entity.id
_entity.type
_entity.pdbx_description
1 polymer ?
#
loop_
_entity_poly.entity_id
_entity_poly.type
_entity_poly.pdbx_seq_one_letter_code
_entity_poly.pdbx_strand_id
1 'polypeptide(L)'
;MTQQTMPTPPEADARPAGFLVNLFGLLADFLFLREGQTRIDLYAFLAWLRRHQHADQAQRIEADPALLDAIRNALAEGHGEIITRLEAIDEALLHLCEPPGPFATVARTARPDLALRALRT
;
A
#
# COMPACT_ATOMS: atom_id res chain seq x y z
N MET A 1 6.12 49.05 0.24
CA MET A 1 5.56 48.26 -0.88
C MET A 1 6.74 47.53 -1.52
N THR A 2 6.87 46.21 -1.57
CA THR A 2 5.94 45.07 -1.47
C THR A 2 6.72 43.87 -0.94
N GLN A 3 6.22 43.21 0.12
CA GLN A 3 6.71 41.89 0.53
C GLN A 3 6.27 40.88 -0.54
N GLN A 4 7.22 40.19 -1.17
CA GLN A 4 6.91 39.02 -1.99
C GLN A 4 6.73 37.82 -1.06
N THR A 5 5.48 37.50 -0.77
CA THR A 5 5.10 36.21 -0.17
C THR A 5 5.39 35.14 -1.21
N MET A 6 6.42 34.32 -0.99
CA MET A 6 6.62 33.10 -1.77
C MET A 6 5.38 32.21 -1.60
N PRO A 7 4.80 31.66 -2.68
CA PRO A 7 3.77 30.65 -2.55
C PRO A 7 4.41 29.41 -1.91
N THR A 8 3.86 28.97 -0.78
CA THR A 8 4.07 27.62 -0.25
C THR A 8 3.78 26.65 -1.39
N PRO A 9 4.70 25.73 -1.76
CA PRO A 9 4.37 24.76 -2.79
C PRO A 9 3.18 23.93 -2.27
N PRO A 10 2.14 23.71 -3.09
CA PRO A 10 1.09 22.80 -2.70
C PRO A 10 1.73 21.44 -2.45
N GLU A 11 1.25 20.71 -1.44
CA GLU A 11 1.51 19.27 -1.22
C GLU A 11 0.95 18.41 -2.37
N ALA A 12 1.09 18.88 -3.61
CA ALA A 12 0.70 18.23 -4.83
C ALA A 12 1.95 17.56 -5.42
N ASP A 13 2.33 16.44 -4.81
CA ASP A 13 2.84 15.28 -5.54
C ASP A 13 3.11 14.17 -4.52
N ALA A 14 2.06 13.47 -4.13
CA ALA A 14 2.22 12.09 -3.70
C ALA A 14 2.82 11.35 -4.92
N ARG A 15 4.16 11.25 -4.94
CA ARG A 15 4.92 10.55 -5.98
C ARG A 15 4.20 9.25 -6.32
N PRO A 16 4.09 8.85 -7.59
CA PRO A 16 3.33 7.65 -8.00
C PRO A 16 3.65 6.42 -7.15
N ALA A 17 4.92 6.26 -6.75
CA ALA A 17 5.37 5.21 -5.84
C ALA A 17 4.71 5.27 -4.44
N GLY A 18 4.55 6.46 -3.84
CA GLY A 18 3.93 6.63 -2.53
C GLY A 18 2.43 6.32 -2.53
N PHE A 19 1.74 6.70 -3.61
CA PHE A 19 0.34 6.32 -3.82
C PHE A 19 0.18 4.79 -3.90
N LEU A 20 1.02 4.13 -4.70
CA LEU A 20 0.95 2.68 -4.88
C LEU A 20 1.27 1.93 -3.58
N VAL A 21 2.31 2.34 -2.86
CA VAL A 21 2.65 1.73 -1.56
C VAL A 21 1.49 1.85 -0.57
N ASN A 22 0.87 3.03 -0.48
CA ASN A 22 -0.31 3.24 0.36
C ASN A 22 -1.49 2.35 -0.07
N LEU A 23 -1.78 2.29 -1.38
CA LEU A 23 -2.85 1.47 -1.93
C LEU A 23 -2.66 -0.02 -1.63
N PHE A 24 -1.43 -0.55 -1.75
CA PHE A 24 -1.13 -1.93 -1.39
C PHE A 24 -1.30 -2.19 0.10
N GLY A 25 -0.89 -1.25 0.97
CA GLY A 25 -1.13 -1.36 2.40
C GLY A 25 -2.62 -1.42 2.73
N LEU A 26 -3.42 -0.52 2.15
CA LEU A 26 -4.87 -0.47 2.34
C LEU A 26 -5.57 -1.72 1.80
N LEU A 27 -5.08 -2.28 0.70
CA LEU A 27 -5.57 -3.54 0.17
C LEU A 27 -5.28 -4.67 1.16
N ALA A 28 -4.05 -4.77 1.67
CA ALA A 28 -3.68 -5.79 2.66
C ALA A 28 -4.54 -5.71 3.92
N ASP A 29 -4.74 -4.52 4.49
CA ASP A 29 -5.61 -4.30 5.66
C ASP A 29 -7.05 -4.74 5.39
N PHE A 30 -7.59 -4.39 4.22
CA PHE A 30 -8.93 -4.78 3.82
C PHE A 30 -9.09 -6.30 3.68
N LEU A 31 -8.06 -6.98 3.16
CA LEU A 31 -8.04 -8.43 2.99
C LEU A 31 -7.92 -9.16 4.34
N PHE A 32 -7.02 -8.69 5.21
CA PHE A 32 -6.81 -9.25 6.55
C PHE A 32 -8.09 -9.26 7.39
N LEU A 33 -8.86 -8.17 7.37
CA LEU A 33 -10.15 -8.09 8.07
C LEU A 33 -11.23 -9.04 7.50
N ARG A 34 -10.95 -9.73 6.40
CA ARG A 34 -11.87 -10.61 5.68
C ARG A 34 -11.29 -12.02 5.48
N GLU A 35 -10.37 -12.44 6.35
CA GLU A 35 -9.90 -13.82 6.43
C GLU A 35 -11.06 -14.83 6.32
N GLY A 36 -10.95 -15.76 5.37
CA GLY A 36 -11.98 -16.77 5.08
C GLY A 36 -13.04 -16.39 4.03
N GLN A 37 -13.09 -15.13 3.55
CA GLN A 37 -13.96 -14.77 2.42
C GLN A 37 -13.28 -15.15 1.09
N THR A 38 -13.98 -15.94 0.28
CA THR A 38 -13.50 -16.39 -1.05
C THR A 38 -13.77 -15.39 -2.16
N ARG A 39 -14.68 -14.43 -1.93
CA ARG A 39 -15.07 -13.45 -2.94
C ARG A 39 -15.01 -12.05 -2.36
N ILE A 40 -14.10 -11.27 -2.92
CA ILE A 40 -13.82 -9.91 -2.48
C ILE A 40 -14.21 -8.99 -3.62
N ASP A 41 -15.09 -8.05 -3.32
CA ASP A 41 -15.73 -7.19 -4.32
C ASP A 41 -15.11 -5.79 -4.32
N LEU A 42 -14.94 -5.22 -5.51
CA LEU A 42 -14.38 -3.89 -5.72
C LEU A 42 -15.21 -2.81 -5.01
N TYR A 43 -16.54 -2.87 -5.08
CA TYR A 43 -17.38 -1.86 -4.43
C TYR A 43 -17.32 -1.99 -2.91
N ALA A 44 -17.16 -3.20 -2.39
CA ALA A 44 -16.90 -3.42 -0.97
C ALA A 44 -15.56 -2.79 -0.53
N PHE A 45 -14.52 -2.85 -1.37
CA PHE A 45 -13.25 -2.19 -1.11
C PHE A 45 -13.37 -0.66 -1.17
N LEU A 46 -13.99 -0.10 -2.20
CA LEU A 46 -14.21 1.34 -2.33
C LEU A 46 -15.07 1.90 -1.18
N ALA A 47 -16.09 1.15 -0.75
CA ALA A 47 -16.90 1.52 0.41
C ALA A 47 -16.09 1.48 1.71
N TRP A 48 -15.20 0.49 1.86
CA TRP A 48 -14.31 0.39 3.01
C TRP A 48 -13.35 1.57 3.08
N LEU A 49 -12.72 1.96 1.96
CA LEU A 49 -11.83 3.12 1.86
C LEU A 49 -12.51 4.40 2.36
N ARG A 50 -13.72 4.67 1.87
CA ARG A 50 -14.50 5.86 2.29
C ARG A 50 -14.81 5.85 3.79
N ARG A 51 -15.12 4.67 4.34
CA ARG A 51 -15.44 4.51 5.76
C ARG A 51 -14.22 4.69 6.67
N HIS A 52 -13.01 4.44 6.16
CA HIS A 52 -11.74 4.48 6.90
C HIS A 52 -10.91 5.73 6.59
N GLN A 53 -11.56 6.83 6.17
CA GLN A 53 -10.91 8.13 5.89
C GLN A 53 -9.93 8.12 4.69
N HIS A 54 -10.08 7.18 3.76
CA HIS A 54 -9.31 7.11 2.50
C HIS A 54 -10.19 7.44 1.28
N ALA A 55 -11.07 8.43 1.42
CA ALA A 55 -12.04 8.80 0.38
C ALA A 55 -11.36 9.39 -0.88
N ASP A 56 -10.24 10.06 -0.71
CA ASP A 56 -9.35 10.55 -1.77
C ASP A 56 -8.78 9.40 -2.62
N GLN A 57 -8.40 8.30 -1.99
CA GLN A 57 -7.92 7.09 -2.68
C GLN A 57 -9.05 6.46 -3.49
N ALA A 58 -10.24 6.32 -2.89
CA ALA A 58 -11.41 5.81 -3.61
C ALA A 58 -11.76 6.68 -4.83
N GLN A 59 -11.74 8.01 -4.68
CA GLN A 59 -12.00 8.94 -5.78
C GLN A 59 -10.96 8.81 -6.89
N ARG A 60 -9.68 8.66 -6.54
CA ARG A 60 -8.60 8.49 -7.51
C ARG A 60 -8.70 7.17 -8.28
N ILE A 61 -9.10 6.09 -7.61
CA ILE A 61 -9.38 4.80 -8.25
C ILE A 61 -10.56 4.92 -9.22
N GLU A 62 -11.65 5.58 -8.81
CA GLU A 62 -12.84 5.74 -9.66
C GLU A 62 -12.61 6.68 -10.86
N ALA A 63 -11.73 7.67 -10.71
CA ALA A 63 -11.39 8.61 -11.76
C ALA A 63 -10.45 8.02 -12.83
N ASP A 64 -9.78 6.89 -12.56
CA ASP A 64 -8.85 6.22 -13.47
C ASP A 64 -9.38 4.83 -13.86
N PRO A 65 -9.98 4.69 -15.05
CA PRO A 65 -10.53 3.42 -15.52
C PRO A 65 -9.50 2.28 -15.58
N ALA A 66 -8.24 2.58 -15.90
CA ALA A 66 -7.19 1.56 -15.99
C ALA A 66 -6.83 1.04 -14.59
N LEU A 67 -6.75 1.95 -13.61
CA LEU A 67 -6.54 1.58 -12.22
C LEU A 67 -7.74 0.82 -11.63
N LEU A 68 -8.96 1.25 -11.93
CA LEU A 68 -10.20 0.58 -11.52
C LEU A 68 -10.24 -0.87 -12.02
N ASP A 69 -9.91 -1.07 -13.30
CA ASP A 69 -9.84 -2.39 -13.92
C ASP A 69 -8.71 -3.24 -13.33
N ALA A 70 -7.54 -2.66 -13.06
CA ALA A 70 -6.42 -3.35 -12.43
C ALA A 70 -6.78 -3.85 -11.02
N ILE A 71 -7.42 -3.02 -10.19
CA ILE A 71 -7.86 -3.41 -8.84
C ILE A 71 -8.97 -4.45 -8.92
N ARG A 72 -9.92 -4.31 -9.86
CA ARG A 72 -10.96 -5.32 -10.09
C ARG A 72 -10.37 -6.68 -10.42
N ASN A 73 -9.38 -6.71 -11.32
CA ASN A 73 -8.71 -7.94 -11.72
C ASN A 73 -7.91 -8.54 -10.57
N ALA A 74 -7.17 -7.72 -9.82
CA ALA A 74 -6.44 -8.16 -8.63
C ALA A 74 -7.39 -8.83 -7.62
N LEU A 75 -8.53 -8.20 -7.32
CA LEU A 75 -9.55 -8.77 -6.43
C LEU A 75 -10.21 -10.04 -6.99
N ALA A 76 -10.29 -10.17 -8.32
CA ALA A 76 -10.85 -11.34 -9.01
C ALA A 76 -9.88 -12.53 -9.08
N GLU A 77 -8.56 -12.31 -9.05
CA GLU A 77 -7.54 -13.38 -8.90
C GLU A 77 -7.72 -14.16 -7.58
N GLY A 78 -8.48 -13.59 -6.64
CA GLY A 78 -8.95 -14.27 -5.44
C GLY A 78 -8.05 -14.00 -4.25
N HIS A 79 -8.67 -14.06 -3.07
CA HIS A 79 -8.04 -13.69 -1.80
C HIS A 79 -6.72 -14.45 -1.54
N GLY A 80 -6.68 -15.76 -1.80
CA GLY A 80 -5.50 -16.58 -1.55
C GLY A 80 -4.29 -16.17 -2.39
N GLU A 81 -4.48 -15.89 -3.68
CA GLU A 81 -3.36 -15.54 -4.55
C GLU A 81 -2.80 -14.14 -4.26
N ILE A 82 -3.67 -13.19 -3.90
CA ILE A 82 -3.22 -11.86 -3.47
C ILE A 82 -2.42 -11.94 -2.17
N ILE A 83 -2.91 -12.72 -1.19
CA ILE A 83 -2.19 -12.92 0.08
C ILE A 83 -0.82 -13.55 -0.18
N THR A 84 -0.73 -14.60 -0.99
CA THR A 84 0.56 -15.22 -1.34
C THR A 84 1.53 -14.22 -2.00
N ARG A 85 1.04 -13.34 -2.88
CA ARG A 85 1.90 -12.30 -3.49
C ARG A 85 2.34 -11.25 -2.48
N LEU A 86 1.48 -10.86 -1.55
CA LEU A 86 1.82 -9.94 -0.46
C LEU A 86 2.84 -10.56 0.51
N GLU A 87 2.68 -11.85 0.83
CA GLU A 87 3.64 -12.62 1.63
C GLU A 87 5.01 -12.68 0.96
N ALA A 88 5.05 -12.94 -0.36
CA ALA A 88 6.30 -12.95 -1.12
C ALA A 88 6.99 -11.56 -1.14
N ILE A 89 6.21 -10.48 -1.16
CA ILE A 89 6.76 -9.11 -1.02
C ILE A 89 7.34 -8.91 0.39
N ASP A 90 6.64 -9.35 1.43
CA ASP A 90 7.12 -9.23 2.82
C ASP A 90 8.40 -10.07 3.03
N GLU A 91 8.48 -11.26 2.44
CA GLU A 91 9.68 -12.11 2.42
C GLU A 91 10.86 -11.46 1.68
N ALA A 92 10.62 -10.84 0.52
CA ALA A 92 11.64 -10.09 -0.20
C ALA A 92 12.14 -8.88 0.61
N LEU A 93 11.25 -8.20 1.34
CA LEU A 93 11.59 -7.11 2.25
C LEU A 93 12.40 -7.60 3.47
N LEU A 94 12.11 -8.80 3.98
CA LEU A 94 12.89 -9.47 5.01
C LEU A 94 14.33 -9.74 4.54
N HIS A 95 14.51 -10.29 3.34
CA HIS A 95 15.84 -10.51 2.76
C HIS A 95 16.63 -9.22 2.56
N LEU A 96 15.96 -8.09 2.27
CA LEU A 96 16.61 -6.77 2.22
C LEU A 96 17.10 -6.31 3.61
N CYS A 97 16.52 -6.81 4.70
CA CYS A 97 16.95 -6.51 6.06
C CYS A 97 18.13 -7.37 6.53
N GLU A 98 18.47 -8.47 5.86
CA GLU A 98 19.52 -9.41 6.29
C GLU A 98 20.96 -8.90 6.09
N PRO A 99 21.39 -8.46 4.89
CA PRO A 99 22.80 -8.15 4.66
C PRO A 99 23.22 -6.87 5.41
N PRO A 100 24.44 -6.79 5.94
CA PRO A 100 24.96 -5.53 6.47
C PRO A 100 25.14 -4.51 5.34
N GLY A 101 24.54 -3.32 5.47
CA GLY A 101 24.72 -2.24 4.51
C GLY A 101 23.72 -1.09 4.65
N PRO A 102 23.94 0.02 3.94
CA PRO A 102 23.09 1.22 4.05
C PRO A 102 21.62 0.96 3.71
N PHE A 103 21.35 0.14 2.70
CA PHE A 103 19.98 -0.22 2.32
C PHE A 103 19.29 -1.10 3.36
N ALA A 104 20.02 -2.00 4.02
CA ALA A 104 19.47 -2.77 5.13
C ALA A 104 19.19 -1.89 6.36
N THR A 105 20.02 -0.87 6.63
CA THR A 105 19.71 0.13 7.66
C THR A 105 18.43 0.88 7.35
N VAL A 106 18.21 1.28 6.09
CA VAL A 106 16.97 1.92 5.65
C VAL A 106 15.78 0.97 5.82
N ALA A 107 15.90 -0.28 5.35
CA ALA A 107 14.84 -1.28 5.46
C ALA A 107 14.47 -1.59 6.92
N ARG A 108 15.47 -1.80 7.80
CA ARG A 108 15.27 -2.01 9.24
C ARG A 108 14.66 -0.80 9.95
N THR A 109 14.96 0.42 9.49
CA THR A 109 14.37 1.65 10.04
C THR A 109 12.91 1.83 9.59
N ALA A 110 12.59 1.45 8.35
CA ALA A 110 11.25 1.56 7.79
C ALA A 110 10.29 0.46 8.28
N ARG A 111 10.80 -0.75 8.55
CA ARG A 111 10.05 -1.92 9.04
C ARG A 111 10.77 -2.57 10.23
N PRO A 112 10.77 -1.93 11.41
CA PRO A 112 11.47 -2.45 12.60
C PRO A 112 10.87 -3.78 13.10
N ASP A 113 9.60 -4.04 12.80
CA ASP A 113 8.89 -5.31 13.03
C ASP A 113 9.53 -6.49 12.29
N LEU A 114 9.92 -6.31 11.02
CA LEU A 114 10.57 -7.33 10.21
C LEU A 114 12.02 -7.56 10.62
N ALA A 115 12.73 -6.49 10.98
CA ALA A 115 14.10 -6.58 11.47
C ALA A 115 14.22 -7.48 12.73
N LEU A 116 13.23 -7.42 13.63
CA LEU A 116 13.16 -8.27 14.81
C LEU A 116 12.91 -9.75 14.49
N ARG A 117 12.23 -10.05 13.38
CA ARG A 117 12.03 -11.41 12.88
C ARG A 117 13.30 -11.98 12.24
N ALA A 118 14.00 -11.20 11.40
CA ALA A 118 15.25 -11.60 10.77
C ALA A 118 16.39 -11.91 11.78
N LEU A 119 16.36 -11.31 12.98
CA LEU A 119 17.33 -11.57 14.05
C LEU A 119 17.04 -12.86 14.85
N ARG A 120 15.89 -13.51 14.64
CA ARG A 120 15.46 -14.71 15.39
C ARG A 120 15.62 -16.02 14.60
N THR A 121 15.81 -15.92 13.29
CA THR A 121 16.15 -17.02 12.36
C THR A 121 17.65 -17.18 12.26
#